data_AF-A0A1F6D463-F1
#
_entry.id   AF-A0A1F6D463-F1
#
_cell.length_a   1.000
_cell.length_b   1.000
_cell.length_c   1.000
_cell.angle_alpha   90.00
_cell.angle_beta   90.00
_cell.angle_gamma   90.00
#
_symmetry.space_group_name_H-M   'P 1'
#
loop_
_entity.id
_entity.type
_entity.pdbx_description
1 polymer ?
#
loop_
_entity_poly.entity_id
_entity_poly.type
_entity_poly.pdbx_seq_one_letter_code
_entity_poly.pdbx_strand_id
1 'polypeptide(L)'
;MKTYILLALIFLPLLSAEAQELGAQQPLVSDFTGAYTGSESDPPEIIKKKAKQDALSQAAEYGGVFIRQTTKVDKAIVTDDLVEMASASSVRILSIEYEGPVIVPGAGGRTYKCKIKAEVSPTTGEETLRKMLDEMKSGKYDTVIGIRENQWEGDYLYAEGTAVVWEKYPGQNRRNSLLAKAAAKTVALNELASVVAGTQIYGSLKVKDMGFDDQTIQQEVRGFLTEVETVSEENFKNEKGEDTEWKVKVRMPKTVALKILQKKQ
;
A
#
# COMPACT_ATOMS: atom_id res chain seq x y z
N MET A 1 -1.25 -41.73 -55.27
CA MET A 1 -1.85 -41.61 -53.91
C MET A 1 -0.75 -41.21 -52.93
N LYS A 2 -1.02 -40.15 -52.16
CA LYS A 2 -0.39 -39.79 -50.87
C LYS A 2 1.09 -39.38 -50.89
N THR A 3 1.35 -38.12 -51.27
CA THR A 3 2.64 -37.43 -51.07
C THR A 3 2.43 -35.94 -50.77
N TYR A 4 1.48 -35.60 -49.88
CA TYR A 4 1.16 -34.20 -49.55
C TYR A 4 0.83 -33.98 -48.05
N ILE A 5 1.49 -34.70 -47.15
CA ILE A 5 1.35 -34.49 -45.70
C ILE A 5 2.73 -34.60 -45.06
N LEU A 6 3.64 -33.69 -45.39
CA LEU A 6 4.89 -33.55 -44.61
C LEU A 6 5.49 -32.13 -44.64
N LEU A 7 4.85 -31.17 -45.31
CA LEU A 7 5.39 -29.81 -45.46
C LEU A 7 4.70 -28.73 -44.60
N ALA A 8 3.66 -29.08 -43.84
CA ALA A 8 2.91 -28.13 -43.01
C ALA A 8 3.39 -28.02 -41.55
N LEU A 9 4.40 -28.82 -41.14
CA LEU A 9 4.84 -28.94 -39.74
C LEU A 9 6.21 -28.30 -39.45
N ILE A 10 6.86 -27.71 -40.45
CA ILE A 10 8.17 -27.04 -40.29
C ILE A 10 8.04 -25.50 -40.32
N PHE A 11 6.83 -24.96 -40.60
CA PHE A 11 6.61 -23.52 -40.75
C PHE A 11 5.90 -22.84 -39.56
N LEU A 12 5.76 -23.50 -38.41
CA LEU A 12 5.16 -22.92 -37.20
C LEU A 12 6.02 -23.15 -35.94
N PRO A 13 7.22 -22.52 -35.86
CA PRO A 13 7.60 -21.95 -34.57
C PRO A 13 8.30 -20.57 -34.65
N LEU A 14 8.23 -19.86 -35.78
CA LEU A 14 8.90 -18.57 -35.95
C LEU A 14 8.06 -17.33 -35.57
N LEU A 15 6.83 -17.52 -35.08
CA LEU A 15 5.91 -16.41 -34.75
C LEU A 15 5.77 -16.13 -33.25
N SER A 16 6.60 -16.72 -32.40
CA SER A 16 6.48 -16.59 -30.93
C SER A 16 7.75 -16.11 -30.22
N ALA A 17 8.68 -15.48 -30.94
CA ALA A 17 9.86 -14.83 -30.35
C ALA A 17 9.71 -13.30 -30.21
N GLU A 18 8.60 -12.71 -30.65
CA GLU A 18 8.17 -11.37 -30.20
C GLU A 18 7.40 -11.53 -28.87
N ALA A 19 7.98 -12.27 -27.94
CA ALA A 19 7.66 -12.08 -26.53
C ALA A 19 8.15 -10.68 -26.22
N GLN A 20 7.21 -9.74 -26.21
CA GLN A 20 7.29 -8.38 -25.68
C GLN A 20 8.53 -8.24 -24.78
N GLU A 21 9.61 -7.68 -25.32
CA GLU A 21 10.47 -6.89 -24.46
C GLU A 21 9.53 -5.86 -23.85
N LEU A 22 9.11 -6.11 -22.60
CA LEU A 22 8.50 -5.12 -21.75
C LEU A 22 9.46 -3.95 -21.78
N GLY A 23 9.15 -3.00 -22.67
CA GLY A 23 10.07 -1.93 -23.04
C GLY A 23 10.51 -1.29 -21.75
N ALA A 24 11.81 -1.38 -21.46
CA ALA A 24 12.41 -0.65 -20.36
C ALA A 24 11.98 0.80 -20.56
N GLN A 25 11.04 1.27 -19.74
CA GLN A 25 10.52 2.61 -19.86
C GLN A 25 11.71 3.52 -19.66
N GLN A 26 12.11 4.19 -20.74
CA GLN A 26 13.24 5.09 -20.67
C GLN A 26 12.95 6.11 -19.56
N PRO A 27 13.94 6.38 -18.69
CA PRO A 27 13.74 7.29 -17.59
C PRO A 27 13.27 8.63 -18.14
N LEU A 28 12.16 9.14 -17.59
CA LEU A 28 11.56 10.36 -18.08
C LEU A 28 12.22 11.54 -17.38
N VAL A 29 12.88 12.40 -18.15
CA VAL A 29 13.42 13.66 -17.63
C VAL A 29 12.34 14.73 -17.70
N SER A 30 11.96 15.31 -16.56
CA SER A 30 10.93 16.34 -16.47
C SER A 30 11.38 17.50 -15.58
N ASP A 31 10.83 18.67 -15.87
CA ASP A 31 11.04 19.90 -15.11
C ASP A 31 9.87 20.09 -14.12
N PHE A 32 10.18 20.26 -12.84
CA PHE A 32 9.23 20.48 -11.75
C PHE A 32 9.45 21.86 -11.15
N THR A 33 8.37 22.60 -10.86
CA THR A 33 8.48 23.97 -10.34
C THR A 33 7.71 24.11 -9.05
N GLY A 34 8.44 24.29 -7.95
CA GLY A 34 7.88 24.60 -6.65
C GLY A 34 7.92 26.09 -6.36
N ALA A 35 6.95 26.59 -5.61
CA ALA A 35 6.89 27.99 -5.22
C ALA A 35 6.48 28.14 -3.76
N TYR A 36 7.12 29.08 -3.05
CA TYR A 36 6.73 29.41 -1.69
C TYR A 36 6.81 30.91 -1.46
N THR A 37 5.74 31.47 -0.87
CA THR A 37 5.67 32.87 -0.46
C THR A 37 5.84 32.94 1.04
N GLY A 38 6.94 33.55 1.49
CA GLY A 38 7.19 33.82 2.90
C GLY A 38 6.73 35.22 3.30
N SER A 39 6.54 35.41 4.60
CA SER A 39 6.38 36.73 5.21
C SER A 39 7.66 37.57 5.04
N GLU A 40 7.56 38.90 5.17
CA GLU A 40 8.74 39.78 5.13
C GLU A 40 9.77 39.45 6.22
N SER A 41 9.31 38.89 7.34
CA SER A 41 10.15 38.43 8.46
C SER A 41 10.84 37.08 8.23
N ASP A 42 10.43 36.30 7.24
CA ASP A 42 11.02 34.98 7.01
C ASP A 42 12.43 35.10 6.35
N PRO A 43 13.45 34.44 6.90
CA PRO A 43 14.76 34.36 6.27
C PRO A 43 14.67 33.77 4.85
N PRO A 44 15.35 34.34 3.84
CA PRO A 44 15.32 33.85 2.46
C PRO A 44 15.64 32.36 2.32
N GLU A 45 16.51 31.82 3.18
CA GLU A 45 16.86 30.40 3.18
C GLU A 45 15.67 29.48 3.52
N ILE A 46 14.80 29.91 4.44
CA ILE A 46 13.59 29.14 4.79
C ILE A 46 12.63 29.13 3.61
N ILE A 47 12.46 30.27 2.93
CA ILE A 47 11.57 30.40 1.78
C ILE A 47 12.08 29.55 0.61
N LYS A 48 13.39 29.62 0.31
CA LYS A 48 14.05 28.76 -0.70
C LYS A 48 13.93 27.28 -0.37
N LYS A 49 14.16 26.90 0.89
CA LYS A 49 14.04 25.50 1.35
C LYS A 49 12.63 24.97 1.14
N LYS A 50 11.61 25.76 1.44
CA LYS A 50 10.20 25.37 1.24
C LYS A 50 9.82 25.30 -0.24
N ALA A 51 10.28 26.25 -1.07
CA ALA A 51 10.09 26.18 -2.52
C ALA A 51 10.77 24.94 -3.14
N LYS A 52 11.99 24.59 -2.69
CA LYS A 52 12.66 23.34 -3.08
C LYS A 52 11.86 22.12 -2.64
N GLN A 53 11.35 22.10 -1.41
CA GLN A 53 10.56 20.99 -0.90
C GLN A 53 9.26 20.78 -1.70
N ASP A 54 8.61 21.87 -2.10
CA ASP A 54 7.43 21.82 -2.97
C ASP A 54 7.75 21.24 -4.35
N ALA A 55 8.85 21.70 -4.97
CA ALA A 55 9.32 21.16 -6.26
C ALA A 55 9.67 19.67 -6.18
N LEU A 56 10.29 19.24 -5.07
CA LEU A 56 10.58 17.82 -4.82
C LEU A 56 9.31 17.00 -4.61
N SER A 57 8.30 17.55 -3.93
CA SER A 57 7.01 16.87 -3.75
C SER A 57 6.34 16.61 -5.09
N GLN A 58 6.32 17.60 -5.99
CA GLN A 58 5.77 17.45 -7.33
C GLN A 58 6.54 16.40 -8.15
N ALA A 59 7.88 16.41 -8.08
CA ALA A 59 8.72 15.42 -8.75
C ALA A 59 8.48 13.99 -8.24
N ALA A 60 8.33 13.85 -6.92
CA ALA A 60 8.00 12.60 -6.27
C ALA A 60 6.60 12.11 -6.70
N GLU A 61 5.57 12.95 -6.59
CA GLU A 61 4.20 12.61 -6.97
C GLU A 61 4.11 12.16 -8.43
N TYR A 62 4.83 12.83 -9.33
CA TYR A 62 4.92 12.44 -10.74
C TYR A 62 5.53 11.04 -10.93
N GLY A 63 6.51 10.66 -10.10
CA GLY A 63 7.06 9.32 -10.05
C GLY A 63 6.21 8.28 -9.32
N GLY A 64 5.00 8.64 -8.88
CA GLY A 64 4.17 7.76 -8.05
C GLY A 64 4.71 7.60 -6.62
N VAL A 65 5.56 8.53 -6.18
CA VAL A 65 6.27 8.53 -4.89
C VAL A 65 5.59 9.51 -3.94
N PHE A 66 5.29 9.06 -2.72
CA PHE A 66 4.80 9.96 -1.66
C PHE A 66 5.94 10.33 -0.71
N ILE A 67 6.16 11.64 -0.55
CA ILE A 67 7.05 12.16 0.50
C ILE A 67 6.31 12.07 1.84
N ARG A 68 6.63 11.07 2.67
CA ARG A 68 6.10 11.01 4.05
C ARG A 68 6.68 12.19 4.84
N GLN A 69 5.89 13.24 5.07
CA GLN A 69 6.21 14.30 6.03
C GLN A 69 6.05 13.77 7.46
N THR A 70 6.91 12.83 7.88
CA THR A 70 7.02 12.44 9.30
C THR A 70 7.91 13.45 10.00
N THR A 71 7.29 14.49 10.56
CA THR A 71 7.90 15.37 11.56
C THR A 71 8.29 14.55 12.79
N LYS A 72 9.52 14.02 12.82
CA LYS A 72 10.40 13.79 14.00
C LYS A 72 11.62 12.89 13.73
N VAL A 73 11.87 12.48 12.49
CA VAL A 73 13.14 11.83 12.12
C VAL A 73 13.87 12.74 11.15
N ASP A 74 15.14 13.00 11.46
CA ASP A 74 16.02 13.79 10.60
C ASP A 74 15.88 13.32 9.15
N LYS A 75 15.58 14.30 8.30
CA LYS A 75 15.82 14.35 6.86
C LYS A 75 16.14 12.98 6.26
N ALA A 76 15.27 12.47 5.38
CA ALA A 76 15.76 11.69 4.24
C ALA A 76 17.01 12.42 3.75
N ILE A 77 18.15 11.76 3.85
CA ILE A 77 19.45 12.40 3.68
C ILE A 77 19.47 12.89 2.24
N VAL A 78 19.16 14.17 2.03
CA VAL A 78 19.45 14.89 0.79
C VAL A 78 20.95 15.17 0.84
N THR A 79 21.75 14.12 0.74
CA THR A 79 23.17 14.21 0.39
C THR A 79 23.20 14.10 -1.11
N ASP A 80 23.59 15.19 -1.76
CA ASP A 80 24.01 15.31 -3.16
C ASP A 80 23.29 14.38 -4.17
N ASP A 81 22.37 14.99 -4.92
CA ASP A 81 21.82 14.53 -6.21
C ASP A 81 20.94 13.28 -6.25
N LEU A 82 20.79 12.53 -5.15
CA LEU A 82 19.92 11.35 -5.11
C LEU A 82 18.89 11.45 -3.97
N VAL A 83 17.60 11.41 -4.31
CA VAL A 83 16.54 11.23 -3.32
C VAL A 83 16.09 9.77 -3.40
N GLU A 84 16.73 8.91 -2.61
CA GLU A 84 16.22 7.56 -2.34
C GLU A 84 15.04 7.69 -1.38
N MET A 85 13.85 7.77 -1.96
CA MET A 85 12.60 7.73 -1.22
C MET A 85 12.13 6.29 -1.16
N ALA A 86 11.38 5.92 -0.12
CA ALA A 86 11.03 4.53 0.17
C ALA A 86 10.25 3.80 -0.95
N SER A 87 9.92 4.50 -2.05
CA SER A 87 9.22 3.97 -3.21
C SER A 87 10.23 3.37 -4.15
N ALA A 88 9.85 2.29 -4.80
CA ALA A 88 10.70 1.71 -5.81
C ALA A 88 10.99 2.63 -7.00
N SER A 89 10.19 3.66 -7.26
CA SER A 89 10.54 4.69 -8.25
C SER A 89 11.67 5.55 -7.69
N SER A 90 12.74 5.70 -8.45
CA SER A 90 13.82 6.62 -8.10
C SER A 90 13.60 7.96 -8.79
N VAL A 91 13.75 9.03 -8.02
CA VAL A 91 13.83 10.40 -8.55
C VAL A 91 15.27 10.85 -8.37
N ARG A 92 16.02 10.94 -9.48
CA ARG A 92 17.38 11.51 -9.48
C ARG A 92 17.28 12.98 -9.87
N ILE A 93 17.81 13.85 -9.02
CA ILE A 93 17.83 15.29 -9.32
C ILE A 93 19.01 15.55 -10.24
N LEU A 94 18.75 16.14 -11.40
CA LEU A 94 19.80 16.52 -12.36
C LEU A 94 20.25 17.96 -12.16
N SER A 95 19.32 18.86 -11.85
CA SER A 95 19.65 20.26 -11.55
C SER A 95 18.60 20.92 -10.66
N ILE A 96 19.04 21.95 -9.92
CA ILE A 96 18.18 22.80 -9.11
C ILE A 96 18.51 24.26 -9.44
N GLU A 97 17.52 24.98 -9.92
CA GLU A 97 17.59 26.40 -10.25
C GLU A 97 16.61 27.17 -9.36
N TYR A 98 16.99 28.36 -8.92
CA TYR A 98 16.12 29.23 -8.12
C TYR A 98 15.84 30.51 -8.88
N GLU A 99 14.56 30.91 -8.91
CA GLU A 99 14.13 32.20 -9.43
C GLU A 99 13.53 33.03 -8.28
N GLY A 100 13.98 34.29 -8.14
CA GLY A 100 13.48 35.23 -7.12
C GLY A 100 14.54 35.74 -6.14
N PRO A 101 14.17 36.70 -5.26
CA PRO A 101 12.80 36.93 -4.80
C PRO A 101 11.97 37.81 -5.74
N VAL A 102 10.74 37.38 -6.02
CA VAL A 102 9.72 38.26 -6.61
C VAL A 102 8.94 38.87 -5.46
N ILE A 103 9.00 40.20 -5.34
CA ILE A 103 8.21 40.96 -4.36
C ILE A 103 6.82 41.13 -4.97
N VAL A 104 5.80 40.57 -4.32
CA VAL A 104 4.41 40.70 -4.77
C VAL A 104 3.86 42.02 -4.19
N PRO A 105 3.56 43.04 -5.02
CA PRO A 105 3.05 44.31 -4.53
C PRO A 105 1.74 44.11 -3.75
N GLY A 106 1.67 44.64 -2.52
CA GLY A 106 0.46 44.60 -1.68
C GLY A 106 0.34 43.39 -0.75
N ALA A 107 1.15 42.33 -0.92
CA ALA A 107 1.09 41.13 -0.08
C ALA A 107 2.14 41.09 1.05
N GLY A 108 3.09 42.04 1.08
CA GLY A 108 4.14 42.09 2.10
C GLY A 108 5.03 40.84 2.15
N GLY A 109 5.10 40.08 1.05
CA GLY A 109 5.75 38.77 1.00
C GLY A 109 6.80 38.67 -0.11
N ARG A 110 7.78 37.79 0.11
CA ARG A 110 8.80 37.42 -0.88
C ARG A 110 8.49 36.02 -1.40
N THR A 111 8.39 35.90 -2.72
CA THR A 111 8.19 34.60 -3.37
C THR A 111 9.51 34.11 -3.96
N TYR A 112 9.88 32.88 -3.63
CA TYR A 112 10.92 32.15 -4.36
C TYR A 112 10.27 31.02 -5.14
N LYS A 113 10.75 30.82 -6.38
CA LYS A 113 10.46 29.63 -7.17
C LYS A 113 11.71 28.77 -7.24
N CYS A 114 11.53 27.47 -7.21
CA CYS A 114 12.58 26.48 -7.40
C CYS A 114 12.19 25.60 -8.56
N LYS A 115 13.03 25.56 -9.60
CA LYS A 115 12.89 24.67 -10.74
C LYS A 115 13.86 23.50 -10.55
N ILE A 116 13.35 22.29 -10.58
CA ILE A 116 14.13 21.06 -10.44
C ILE A 116 13.97 20.27 -11.74
N LYS A 117 15.08 19.97 -12.41
CA LYS A 117 15.09 18.95 -13.46
C LYS A 117 15.38 17.61 -12.81
N ALA A 118 14.47 16.66 -12.95
CA ALA A 118 14.64 15.33 -12.38
C ALA A 118 14.42 14.23 -13.42
N GLU A 119 15.25 13.21 -13.32
CA GLU A 119 15.10 11.93 -13.99
C GLU A 119 14.20 11.05 -13.10
N VAL A 120 13.01 10.73 -13.60
CA VAL A 120 12.06 9.87 -12.91
C VAL A 120 12.09 8.52 -13.61
N SER A 121 12.60 7.51 -12.90
CA SER A 121 12.55 6.13 -13.36
C SER A 121 11.31 5.47 -12.76
N PRO A 122 10.22 5.31 -13.53
CA PRO A 122 9.12 4.48 -13.09
C PRO A 122 9.66 3.05 -13.01
N THR A 123 9.86 2.53 -11.80
CA THR A 123 9.98 1.08 -11.67
C THR A 123 8.62 0.49 -11.95
N THR A 124 8.64 -0.64 -12.64
CA THR A 124 7.42 -1.43 -12.77
C THR A 124 6.95 -1.85 -11.36
N GLY A 125 5.64 -2.02 -11.19
CA GLY A 125 5.11 -2.58 -9.94
C GLY A 125 5.79 -3.90 -9.56
N GLU A 126 6.26 -4.64 -10.56
CA GLU A 126 6.97 -5.91 -10.38
C GLU A 126 8.37 -5.75 -9.76
N GLU A 127 9.19 -4.79 -10.21
CA GLU A 127 10.49 -4.47 -9.57
C GLU A 127 10.31 -3.91 -8.16
N THR A 128 9.25 -3.13 -7.96
CA THR A 128 8.87 -2.61 -6.63
C THR A 128 8.62 -3.74 -5.66
N LEU A 129 7.78 -4.67 -6.07
CA LEU A 129 7.45 -5.85 -5.28
C LEU A 129 8.68 -6.72 -5.03
N ARG A 130 9.58 -6.84 -6.00
CA ARG A 130 10.82 -7.60 -5.87
C ARG A 130 11.76 -7.00 -4.82
N LYS A 131 12.00 -5.69 -4.86
CA LYS A 131 12.79 -4.99 -3.82
C LYS A 131 12.14 -5.11 -2.44
N MET A 132 10.83 -4.94 -2.36
CA MET A 132 10.07 -5.10 -1.12
C MET A 132 10.20 -6.52 -0.55
N LEU A 133 10.15 -7.54 -1.41
CA LEU A 133 10.37 -8.94 -1.02
C LEU A 133 11.77 -9.19 -0.50
N ASP A 134 12.79 -8.60 -1.10
CA ASP A 134 14.16 -8.74 -0.63
C ASP A 134 14.38 -8.01 0.70
N GLU A 135 13.76 -6.83 0.89
CA GLU A 135 13.75 -6.13 2.18
C GLU A 135 12.97 -6.92 3.26
N MET A 136 11.84 -7.53 2.89
CA MET A 136 11.09 -8.44 3.77
C MET A 136 11.94 -9.65 4.16
N LYS A 137 12.62 -10.30 3.22
CA LYS A 137 13.54 -11.42 3.52
C LYS A 137 14.68 -11.00 4.44
N SER A 138 15.12 -9.74 4.36
CA SER A 138 16.15 -9.18 5.24
C SER A 138 15.68 -8.85 6.65
N GLY A 139 14.39 -9.04 6.95
CA GLY A 139 13.82 -8.79 8.28
C GLY A 139 13.38 -7.35 8.54
N LYS A 140 13.40 -6.47 7.53
CA LYS A 140 13.05 -5.04 7.64
C LYS A 140 11.57 -4.79 7.35
N TYR A 141 10.70 -5.44 8.11
CA TYR A 141 9.25 -5.47 7.85
C TYR A 141 8.52 -4.13 8.11
N ASP A 142 9.10 -3.25 8.92
CA ASP A 142 8.46 -1.98 9.30
C ASP A 142 8.60 -0.89 8.25
N THR A 143 9.53 -1.07 7.31
CA THR A 143 9.78 -0.12 6.20
C THR A 143 8.86 -0.39 5.02
N VAL A 144 8.40 -1.64 4.86
CA VAL A 144 7.71 -2.16 3.67
C VAL A 144 6.19 -2.11 3.78
N ILE A 145 5.62 -2.04 5.00
CA ILE A 145 4.18 -1.86 5.21
C ILE A 145 3.97 -0.46 5.77
N GLY A 146 3.34 0.41 4.98
CA GLY A 146 2.80 1.68 5.43
C GLY A 146 1.64 1.45 6.40
N ILE A 147 1.97 1.15 7.66
CA ILE A 147 0.99 0.96 8.72
C ILE A 147 0.21 2.28 8.84
N ARG A 148 -1.09 2.25 8.54
CA ARG A 148 -1.99 3.19 9.22
C ARG A 148 -2.08 2.69 10.66
N GLU A 149 -1.55 3.47 11.59
CA GLU A 149 -1.46 3.13 13.03
C GLU A 149 -2.79 2.70 13.65
N ASN A 150 -3.92 2.97 12.99
CA ASN A 150 -5.25 2.65 13.51
C ASN A 150 -5.73 1.21 13.28
N GLN A 151 -4.99 0.35 12.56
CA GLN A 151 -5.42 -1.03 12.28
C GLN A 151 -4.51 -2.12 12.87
N TRP A 152 -3.29 -1.74 13.27
CA TRP A 152 -2.31 -2.66 13.85
C TRP A 152 -2.11 -2.33 15.32
N GLU A 153 -2.23 -3.33 16.19
CA GLU A 153 -1.87 -3.21 17.61
C GLU A 153 -0.69 -4.14 17.87
N GLY A 154 0.52 -3.55 17.83
CA GLY A 154 1.78 -4.28 17.81
C GLY A 154 1.95 -5.09 16.53
N ASP A 155 2.27 -6.38 16.67
CA ASP A 155 2.51 -7.30 15.55
C ASP A 155 1.24 -8.00 15.02
N TYR A 156 0.06 -7.51 15.41
CA TYR A 156 -1.21 -8.16 15.10
C TYR A 156 -2.21 -7.23 14.42
N LEU A 157 -2.90 -7.77 13.43
CA LEU A 157 -4.14 -7.22 12.88
C LEU A 157 -5.33 -7.79 13.65
N TYR A 158 -6.30 -6.94 13.95
CA TYR A 158 -7.51 -7.34 14.64
C TYR A 158 -8.74 -7.08 13.77
N ALA A 159 -9.75 -7.94 13.93
CA ALA A 159 -11.06 -7.73 13.35
C ALA A 159 -12.15 -8.27 14.29
N GLU A 160 -13.34 -7.71 14.20
CA GLU A 160 -14.48 -8.07 15.02
C GLU A 160 -15.66 -8.44 14.14
N GLY A 161 -16.43 -9.43 14.57
CA GLY A 161 -17.66 -9.84 13.91
C GLY A 161 -18.78 -10.05 14.91
N THR A 162 -19.98 -9.64 14.54
CA THR A 162 -21.19 -9.79 15.35
C THR A 162 -22.23 -10.60 14.60
N ALA A 163 -23.00 -11.40 15.34
CA ALA A 163 -24.15 -12.10 14.78
C ALA A 163 -25.25 -12.28 15.83
N VAL A 164 -26.48 -12.03 15.40
CA VAL A 164 -27.68 -12.14 16.23
C VAL A 164 -28.12 -13.60 16.33
N VAL A 165 -28.57 -14.01 17.51
CA VAL A 165 -29.20 -15.31 17.75
C VAL A 165 -30.64 -15.25 17.26
N TRP A 166 -30.92 -15.93 16.15
CA TRP A 166 -32.26 -15.94 15.57
C TRP A 166 -33.17 -16.91 16.34
N GLU A 167 -34.26 -16.39 16.90
CA GLU A 167 -35.30 -17.19 17.59
C GLU A 167 -36.28 -17.89 16.63
N LYS A 168 -35.85 -18.17 15.39
CA LYS A 168 -36.72 -18.76 14.36
C LYS A 168 -37.33 -20.11 14.78
N TYR A 169 -36.68 -20.82 15.71
CA TYR A 169 -37.15 -22.10 16.25
C TYR A 169 -37.18 -22.06 17.79
N PRO A 170 -38.36 -21.90 18.42
CA PRO A 170 -38.49 -21.92 19.87
C PRO A 170 -38.04 -23.28 20.44
N GLY A 171 -37.33 -23.26 21.58
CA GLY A 171 -36.79 -24.46 22.23
C GLY A 171 -35.43 -24.94 21.70
N GLN A 172 -34.85 -24.29 20.68
CA GLN A 172 -33.53 -24.62 20.14
C GLN A 172 -32.48 -23.53 20.41
N ASN A 173 -32.64 -22.80 21.52
CA ASN A 173 -31.83 -21.63 21.83
C ASN A 173 -30.32 -21.95 21.84
N ARG A 174 -29.93 -23.09 22.44
CA ARG A 174 -28.52 -23.55 22.41
C ARG A 174 -27.98 -23.77 20.98
N ARG A 175 -28.79 -24.33 20.08
CA ARG A 175 -28.39 -24.56 18.68
C ARG A 175 -28.25 -23.24 17.95
N ASN A 176 -29.21 -22.33 18.13
CA ASN A 176 -29.22 -21.02 17.47
C ASN A 176 -28.06 -20.15 17.98
N SER A 177 -27.74 -20.23 19.27
CA SER A 177 -26.58 -19.58 19.88
C SER A 177 -25.26 -20.08 19.29
N LEU A 178 -25.08 -21.40 19.14
CA LEU A 178 -23.88 -21.95 18.48
C LEU A 178 -23.77 -21.54 17.01
N LEU A 179 -24.89 -21.48 16.28
CA LEU A 179 -24.92 -21.00 14.90
C LEU A 179 -24.56 -19.51 14.80
N ALA A 180 -25.08 -18.68 15.71
CA ALA A 180 -24.74 -17.26 15.79
C ALA A 180 -23.25 -17.08 16.11
N LYS A 181 -22.69 -17.84 17.05
CA LYS A 181 -21.24 -17.83 17.33
C LYS A 181 -20.41 -18.15 16.08
N ALA A 182 -20.78 -19.20 15.33
CA ALA A 182 -20.10 -19.56 14.10
C ALA A 182 -20.23 -18.48 13.00
N ALA A 183 -21.40 -17.85 12.91
CA ALA A 183 -21.64 -16.73 12.00
C ALA A 183 -20.80 -15.51 12.39
N ALA A 184 -20.77 -15.12 13.67
CA ALA A 184 -19.97 -14.00 14.18
C ALA A 184 -18.48 -14.21 13.88
N LYS A 185 -17.97 -15.43 14.08
CA LYS A 185 -16.59 -15.80 13.70
C LYS A 185 -16.37 -15.64 12.19
N THR A 186 -17.30 -16.11 11.36
CA THR A 186 -17.19 -15.97 9.90
C THR A 186 -17.16 -14.52 9.46
N VAL A 187 -18.00 -13.66 10.07
CA VAL A 187 -17.99 -12.21 9.83
C VAL A 187 -16.64 -11.60 10.23
N ALA A 188 -16.12 -11.94 11.41
CA ALA A 188 -14.83 -11.45 11.89
C ALA A 188 -13.67 -11.81 10.94
N LEU A 189 -13.70 -13.03 10.37
CA LEU A 189 -12.71 -13.48 9.40
C LEU A 189 -12.82 -12.76 8.05
N ASN A 190 -14.04 -12.49 7.58
CA ASN A 190 -14.24 -11.72 6.36
C ASN A 190 -13.79 -10.26 6.53
N GLU A 191 -14.06 -9.67 7.69
CA GLU A 191 -13.59 -8.31 8.01
C GLU A 191 -12.07 -8.26 8.11
N LEU A 192 -11.45 -9.28 8.71
CA LEU A 192 -9.98 -9.42 8.73
C LEU A 192 -9.42 -9.48 7.30
N ALA A 193 -10.04 -10.24 6.39
CA ALA A 193 -9.63 -10.29 4.98
C ALA A 193 -9.75 -8.92 4.29
N SER A 194 -10.81 -8.16 4.58
CA SER A 194 -11.01 -6.79 4.10
C SER A 194 -9.92 -5.84 4.62
N VAL A 195 -9.57 -5.94 5.91
CA VAL A 195 -8.48 -5.18 6.52
C VAL A 195 -7.15 -5.51 5.86
N VAL A 196 -6.87 -6.78 5.59
CA VAL A 196 -5.68 -7.20 4.83
C VAL A 196 -5.69 -6.61 3.43
N ALA A 197 -6.81 -6.71 2.70
CA ALA A 197 -6.96 -6.16 1.34
C ALA A 197 -6.75 -4.63 1.30
N GLY A 198 -7.21 -3.94 2.35
CA GLY A 198 -7.09 -2.49 2.51
C GLY A 198 -5.74 -2.03 3.05
N THR A 199 -4.90 -2.95 3.55
CA THR A 199 -3.60 -2.61 4.13
C THR A 199 -2.72 -1.96 3.06
N GLN A 200 -2.20 -0.77 3.39
CA GLN A 200 -1.25 -0.09 2.53
C GLN A 200 0.09 -0.79 2.67
N ILE A 201 0.57 -1.34 1.55
CA ILE A 201 1.90 -1.92 1.54
C ILE A 201 2.87 -0.77 1.36
N TYR A 202 2.75 -0.01 0.27
CA TYR A 202 3.68 1.08 -0.01
C TYR A 202 3.00 2.32 -0.61
N GLY A 203 3.26 3.52 -0.07
CA GLY A 203 2.67 4.76 -0.58
C GLY A 203 1.12 4.71 -0.61
N SER A 204 0.52 4.85 -1.79
CA SER A 204 -0.93 4.65 -2.02
C SER A 204 -1.31 3.22 -2.40
N LEU A 205 -0.33 2.33 -2.67
CA LEU A 205 -0.55 0.96 -3.12
C LEU A 205 -1.09 0.09 -1.98
N LYS A 206 -2.30 -0.43 -2.16
CA LYS A 206 -2.94 -1.39 -1.26
C LYS A 206 -2.76 -2.82 -1.78
N VAL A 207 -2.95 -3.79 -0.90
CA VAL A 207 -2.94 -5.22 -1.29
C VAL A 207 -3.90 -5.49 -2.44
N LYS A 208 -5.13 -4.96 -2.39
CA LYS A 208 -6.10 -5.09 -3.48
C LYS A 208 -5.64 -4.53 -4.83
N ASP A 209 -4.74 -3.55 -4.82
CA ASP A 209 -4.26 -2.90 -6.04
C ASP A 209 -3.17 -3.75 -6.74
N MET A 210 -2.65 -4.80 -6.09
CA MET A 210 -1.73 -5.78 -6.68
C MET A 210 -2.45 -6.86 -7.54
N GLY A 211 -3.67 -6.54 -8.00
CA GLY A 211 -4.51 -7.43 -8.78
C GLY A 211 -5.00 -8.66 -8.01
N PHE A 212 -4.97 -8.63 -6.68
CA PHE A 212 -5.72 -9.62 -5.89
C PHE A 212 -7.18 -9.16 -5.92
N ASP A 213 -8.06 -9.98 -6.49
CA ASP A 213 -9.49 -9.77 -6.27
C ASP A 213 -9.83 -10.11 -4.80
N ASP A 214 -10.89 -9.49 -4.28
CA ASP A 214 -11.32 -9.70 -2.89
C ASP A 214 -11.59 -11.19 -2.62
N GLN A 215 -11.97 -11.96 -3.65
CA GLN A 215 -12.26 -13.38 -3.55
C GLN A 215 -11.01 -14.24 -3.35
N THR A 216 -9.91 -13.92 -4.02
CA THR A 216 -8.60 -14.58 -3.89
C THR A 216 -8.00 -14.26 -2.54
N ILE A 217 -8.08 -13.01 -2.08
CA ILE A 217 -7.64 -12.64 -0.73
C ILE A 217 -8.45 -13.43 0.30
N GLN A 218 -9.77 -13.50 0.15
CA GLN A 218 -10.62 -14.29 1.05
C GLN A 218 -10.26 -15.78 1.04
N GLN A 219 -9.97 -16.37 -0.12
CA GLN A 219 -9.56 -17.78 -0.23
C GLN A 219 -8.19 -18.05 0.38
N GLU A 220 -7.24 -17.15 0.17
CA GLU A 220 -5.90 -17.26 0.74
C GLU A 220 -5.92 -17.03 2.25
N VAL A 221 -6.56 -15.95 2.71
CA VAL A 221 -6.83 -15.73 4.15
C VAL A 221 -7.52 -16.94 4.75
N ARG A 222 -8.47 -17.57 4.03
CA ARG A 222 -9.10 -18.83 4.43
C ARG A 222 -8.11 -19.98 4.58
N GLY A 223 -7.16 -20.10 3.68
CA GLY A 223 -6.05 -21.06 3.77
C GLY A 223 -5.14 -20.83 4.97
N PHE A 224 -4.95 -19.57 5.38
CA PHE A 224 -4.16 -19.20 6.55
C PHE A 224 -4.96 -19.08 7.86
N LEU A 225 -6.25 -19.47 7.85
CA LEU A 225 -7.11 -19.43 9.05
C LEU A 225 -6.61 -20.27 10.22
N THR A 226 -5.73 -21.24 9.96
CA THR A 226 -5.09 -22.03 11.02
C THR A 226 -4.19 -21.19 11.91
N GLU A 227 -3.67 -20.06 11.41
CA GLU A 227 -2.80 -19.14 12.15
C GLU A 227 -3.59 -17.92 12.70
N VAL A 228 -4.92 -17.88 12.50
CA VAL A 228 -5.80 -16.83 13.06
C VAL A 228 -6.29 -17.24 14.44
N GLU A 229 -6.00 -16.42 15.43
CA GLU A 229 -6.36 -16.67 16.82
C GLU A 229 -7.65 -15.95 17.20
N THR A 230 -8.50 -16.61 17.98
CA THR A 230 -9.68 -15.96 18.57
C THR A 230 -9.27 -15.34 19.91
N VAL A 231 -9.41 -14.02 20.01
CA VAL A 231 -8.97 -13.22 21.17
C VAL A 231 -10.06 -13.13 22.21
N SER A 232 -11.30 -12.89 21.78
CA SER A 232 -12.45 -12.85 22.66
C SER A 232 -13.69 -13.39 21.98
N GLU A 233 -14.57 -13.97 22.80
CA GLU A 233 -15.89 -14.43 22.41
C GLU A 233 -16.86 -13.97 23.51
N GLU A 234 -17.72 -13.02 23.17
CA GLU A 234 -18.69 -12.43 24.09
C GLU A 234 -20.09 -12.86 23.66
N ASN A 235 -20.86 -13.34 24.63
CA ASN A 235 -22.27 -13.67 24.48
C ASN A 235 -23.08 -12.65 25.26
N PHE A 236 -23.95 -11.94 24.55
CA PHE A 236 -24.85 -10.98 25.16
C PHE A 236 -26.20 -11.65 25.38
N LYS A 237 -26.79 -11.34 26.54
CA LYS A 237 -28.04 -11.91 26.99
C LYS A 237 -29.06 -10.82 27.25
N ASN A 238 -30.33 -11.11 27.00
CA ASN A 238 -31.43 -10.22 27.38
C ASN A 238 -31.71 -10.29 28.91
N GLU A 239 -32.67 -9.48 29.36
CA GLU A 239 -33.14 -9.45 30.77
C GLU A 239 -33.68 -10.80 31.27
N LYS A 240 -34.07 -11.70 30.36
CA LYS A 240 -34.55 -13.05 30.67
C LYS A 240 -33.42 -14.09 30.72
N GLY A 241 -32.17 -13.68 30.47
CA GLY A 241 -31.01 -14.56 30.43
C GLY A 241 -30.87 -15.38 29.14
N GLU A 242 -31.61 -15.03 28.08
CA GLU A 242 -31.56 -15.68 26.78
C GLU A 242 -30.49 -15.01 25.90
N ASP A 243 -29.72 -15.82 25.17
CA ASP A 243 -28.66 -15.33 24.29
C ASP A 243 -29.26 -14.52 23.12
N THR A 244 -28.81 -13.28 22.93
CA THR A 244 -29.29 -12.36 21.89
C THR A 244 -28.30 -12.18 20.76
N GLU A 245 -27.02 -12.07 21.08
CA GLU A 245 -25.96 -11.86 20.08
C GLU A 245 -24.63 -12.45 20.55
N TRP A 246 -23.81 -12.79 19.57
CA TRP A 246 -22.41 -13.15 19.75
C TRP A 246 -21.52 -12.11 19.10
N LYS A 247 -20.48 -11.71 19.82
CA LYS A 247 -19.38 -10.89 19.32
C LYS A 247 -18.09 -11.70 19.41
N VAL A 248 -17.35 -11.78 18.32
CA VAL A 248 -16.09 -12.51 18.23
C VAL A 248 -15.01 -11.57 17.73
N LYS A 249 -13.90 -11.47 18.47
CA LYS A 249 -12.70 -10.76 18.05
C LYS A 249 -11.63 -11.76 17.66
N VAL A 250 -11.06 -11.57 16.47
CA VAL A 250 -9.96 -12.39 15.95
C VAL A 250 -8.71 -11.53 15.78
N ARG A 251 -7.55 -12.18 15.85
CA ARG A 251 -6.27 -11.56 15.51
C ARG A 251 -5.45 -12.41 14.56
N MET A 252 -4.64 -11.75 13.74
CA MET A 252 -3.72 -12.38 12.81
C MET A 252 -2.32 -11.78 12.96
N PRO A 253 -1.26 -12.60 13.03
CA PRO A 253 0.11 -12.12 13.07
C PRO A 253 0.50 -11.42 11.76
N LYS A 254 1.35 -10.39 11.85
CA LYS A 254 1.92 -9.67 10.70
C LYS A 254 2.60 -10.61 9.70
N THR A 255 3.28 -11.64 10.20
CA THR A 255 3.98 -12.65 9.38
C THR A 255 3.03 -13.42 8.47
N VAL A 256 1.78 -13.63 8.88
CA VAL A 256 0.76 -14.33 8.08
C VAL A 256 0.26 -13.44 6.94
N ALA A 257 -0.02 -12.17 7.25
CA ALA A 257 -0.36 -11.18 6.23
C ALA A 257 0.71 -11.11 5.13
N LEU A 258 1.98 -11.20 5.52
CA LEU A 258 3.11 -11.23 4.60
C LEU A 258 3.18 -12.50 3.74
N LYS A 259 2.91 -13.69 4.32
CA LYS A 259 2.85 -14.95 3.55
C LYS A 259 1.80 -14.90 2.45
N ILE A 260 0.64 -14.27 2.70
CA ILE A 260 -0.42 -14.08 1.71
C ILE A 260 0.09 -13.29 0.50
N LEU A 261 0.89 -12.24 0.75
CA LEU A 261 1.50 -11.43 -0.31
C LEU A 261 2.54 -12.19 -1.13
N GLN A 262 3.25 -13.14 -0.51
CA GLN A 262 4.31 -13.91 -1.15
C GLN A 262 3.82 -15.01 -2.11
N LYS A 263 2.65 -15.62 -1.85
CA LYS A 263 2.20 -16.84 -2.53
C LYS A 263 1.69 -16.64 -3.98
N LYS A 264 1.46 -15.41 -4.42
CA LYS A 264 0.98 -15.12 -5.80
C LYS A 264 2.10 -15.09 -6.86
N GLN A 265 3.37 -15.18 -6.44
CA GLN A 265 4.49 -15.40 -7.34
C GLN A 265 4.65 -16.88 -7.68
#